data_AF-A0A7W1EUN0-F1
#
_entry.id   AF-A0A7W1EUN0-F1
#
_cell.length_a   1.000
_cell.length_b   1.000
_cell.length_c   1.000
_cell.angle_alpha   90.00
_cell.angle_beta   90.00
_cell.angle_gamma   90.00
#
_symmetry.space_group_name_H-M   'P 1'
#
loop_
_entity.id
_entity.type
_entity.pdbx_description
1 polymer ?
#
loop_
_entity_poly.entity_id
_entity_poly.type
_entity_poly.pdbx_seq_one_letter_code
_entity_poly.pdbx_strand_id
1 'polypeptide(L)'
;MKKILFLSLLPFFCLAQTNKLDQKNGFKTYIFGASPKEFTNLVLEIDEGNTKLYSLGQSNINLDGAEFEYIRITFCKDKLSAISLQTKNSTGQKFLSSLKENYGEPGKSNKQKENYEWLSSKCQLVYEKNARSNDATISFYAKTICKNKK
;
A
#
# COMPACT_ATOMS: atom_id res chain seq x y z
N MET A 1 -39.95 -21.02 47.26
CA MET A 1 -39.13 -19.91 46.73
C MET A 1 -38.31 -20.42 45.55
N LYS A 2 -38.69 -20.05 44.31
CA LYS A 2 -38.01 -20.49 43.07
C LYS A 2 -36.85 -19.54 42.78
N LYS A 3 -35.61 -20.05 42.75
CA LYS A 3 -34.44 -19.31 42.24
C LYS A 3 -34.26 -19.67 40.77
N ILE A 4 -34.59 -18.74 39.88
CA ILE A 4 -34.31 -18.84 38.44
C ILE A 4 -32.86 -18.38 38.25
N LEU A 5 -31.98 -19.30 37.85
CA LEU A 5 -30.60 -19.01 37.47
C LEU A 5 -30.60 -18.63 35.98
N PHE A 6 -30.41 -17.35 35.66
CA PHE A 6 -30.25 -16.89 34.28
C PHE A 6 -28.79 -17.09 33.85
N LEU A 7 -28.56 -18.10 33.00
CA LEU A 7 -27.25 -18.38 32.39
C LEU A 7 -27.15 -17.58 31.08
N SER A 8 -26.57 -16.38 31.13
CA SER A 8 -26.30 -15.60 29.91
C SER A 8 -25.01 -16.10 29.24
N LEU A 9 -25.15 -17.05 28.31
CA LEU A 9 -24.14 -17.37 27.30
C LEU A 9 -24.04 -16.19 26.32
N LEU A 10 -23.10 -15.28 26.57
CA LEU A 10 -22.69 -14.27 25.58
C LEU A 10 -21.73 -14.95 24.58
N PRO A 11 -22.11 -15.10 23.29
CA PRO A 11 -21.16 -15.53 22.29
C PRO A 11 -20.10 -14.42 22.11
N PHE A 12 -18.86 -14.73 22.47
CA PHE A 12 -17.69 -13.97 22.05
C PHE A 12 -17.59 -14.05 20.52
N PHE A 13 -18.29 -13.16 19.82
CA PHE A 13 -17.98 -12.85 18.43
C PHE A 13 -16.66 -12.08 18.42
N CYS A 14 -15.54 -12.81 18.48
CA CYS A 14 -14.25 -12.28 18.04
C CYS A 14 -14.34 -12.06 16.53
N LEU A 15 -14.91 -10.92 16.12
CA LEU A 15 -14.72 -10.39 14.79
C LEU A 15 -13.23 -10.06 14.68
N ALA A 16 -12.46 -10.98 14.11
CA ALA A 16 -11.09 -10.69 13.71
C ALA A 16 -11.13 -9.46 12.79
N GLN A 17 -10.72 -8.30 13.30
CA GLN A 17 -10.59 -7.09 12.49
C GLN A 17 -9.45 -7.34 11.50
N THR A 18 -9.79 -7.89 10.33
CA THR A 18 -8.85 -8.02 9.23
C THR A 18 -8.48 -6.62 8.75
N ASN A 19 -7.19 -6.31 8.78
CA ASN A 19 -6.66 -5.02 8.34
C ASN A 19 -7.02 -4.76 6.87
N LYS A 20 -7.62 -3.59 6.56
CA LYS A 20 -8.03 -3.21 5.19
C LYS A 20 -6.89 -3.30 4.17
N LEU A 21 -5.66 -3.05 4.59
CA LEU A 21 -4.46 -3.20 3.75
C LEU A 21 -4.21 -4.66 3.36
N ASP A 22 -4.37 -5.61 4.29
CA ASP A 22 -4.23 -7.05 4.01
C ASP A 22 -5.37 -7.57 3.12
N GLN A 23 -6.58 -7.04 3.26
CA GLN A 23 -7.71 -7.40 2.40
C GLN A 23 -7.47 -6.98 0.95
N LYS A 24 -6.88 -5.80 0.73
CA LYS A 24 -6.56 -5.29 -0.61
C LYS A 24 -5.31 -5.94 -1.21
N ASN A 25 -4.32 -6.32 -0.39
CA ASN A 25 -3.11 -7.04 -0.79
C ASN A 25 -2.38 -6.41 -2.02
N GLY A 26 -2.29 -5.08 -2.05
CA GLY A 26 -1.76 -4.36 -3.20
C GLY A 26 -2.37 -2.97 -3.33
N PHE A 27 -2.37 -2.45 -4.56
CA PHE A 27 -2.92 -1.13 -4.89
C PHE A 27 -3.73 -1.18 -6.18
N LYS A 28 -5.01 -0.79 -6.11
CA LYS A 28 -5.97 -0.88 -7.23
C LYS A 28 -5.94 -2.28 -7.87
N THR A 29 -5.54 -2.42 -9.13
CA THR A 29 -5.45 -3.70 -9.86
C THR A 29 -4.11 -4.42 -9.70
N TYR A 30 -3.13 -3.79 -9.04
CA TYR A 30 -1.80 -4.35 -8.82
C TYR A 30 -1.77 -5.15 -7.52
N ILE A 31 -1.89 -6.47 -7.63
CA ILE A 31 -1.97 -7.39 -6.49
C ILE A 31 -0.60 -8.03 -6.23
N PHE A 32 -0.14 -7.98 -4.98
CA PHE A 32 1.14 -8.59 -4.62
C PHE A 32 1.18 -10.08 -4.90
N GLY A 33 2.30 -10.54 -5.47
CA GLY A 33 2.49 -11.91 -5.91
C GLY A 33 2.13 -12.16 -7.38
N ALA A 34 1.43 -11.24 -8.05
CA ALA A 34 1.09 -11.34 -9.46
C ALA A 34 2.34 -11.42 -10.35
N SER A 35 2.22 -12.13 -11.47
CA SER A 35 3.27 -12.26 -12.48
C SER A 35 3.38 -10.99 -13.33
N PRO A 36 4.58 -10.59 -13.80
CA PRO A 36 4.70 -9.48 -14.73
C PRO A 36 3.92 -9.70 -16.03
N LYS A 37 3.66 -10.96 -16.39
CA LYS A 37 2.88 -11.33 -17.59
C LYS A 37 1.39 -10.92 -17.51
N GLU A 38 0.89 -10.62 -16.30
CA GLU A 38 -0.50 -10.17 -16.10
C GLU A 38 -0.70 -8.69 -16.48
N PHE A 39 0.37 -7.95 -16.75
CA PHE A 39 0.32 -6.52 -17.04
C PHE A 39 0.88 -6.22 -18.43
N THR A 40 0.05 -5.65 -19.30
CA THR A 40 0.41 -5.41 -20.72
C THR A 40 0.92 -4.00 -21.01
N ASN A 41 0.77 -3.07 -20.06
CA ASN A 41 1.07 -1.64 -20.22
C ASN A 41 2.28 -1.17 -19.40
N LEU A 42 3.17 -2.09 -19.05
CA LEU A 42 4.38 -1.81 -18.29
C LEU A 42 5.59 -1.69 -19.22
N VAL A 43 6.42 -0.67 -18.97
CA VAL A 43 7.68 -0.43 -19.67
C VAL A 43 8.83 -0.75 -18.71
N LEU A 44 9.74 -1.63 -19.11
CA LEU A 44 10.90 -2.01 -18.29
C LEU A 44 11.87 -0.83 -18.17
N GLU A 45 12.20 -0.42 -16.94
CA GLU A 45 13.18 0.64 -16.66
C GLU A 45 14.53 0.06 -16.21
N ILE A 46 14.50 -0.95 -15.33
CA ILE A 46 15.70 -1.56 -14.73
C ILE A 46 15.52 -3.08 -14.69
N ASP A 47 16.57 -3.81 -15.07
CA ASP A 47 16.70 -5.25 -14.89
C ASP A 47 17.99 -5.57 -14.12
N GLU A 48 17.84 -6.02 -12.87
CA GLU A 48 18.90 -6.48 -11.98
C GLU A 48 18.73 -7.99 -11.69
N GLY A 49 18.40 -8.75 -12.73
CA GLY A 49 18.24 -10.20 -12.67
C GLY A 49 16.98 -10.63 -11.94
N ASN A 50 17.09 -10.81 -10.62
CA ASN A 50 15.93 -11.19 -9.79
C ASN A 50 15.00 -10.02 -9.49
N THR A 51 15.42 -8.78 -9.72
CA THR A 51 14.61 -7.59 -9.48
C THR A 51 14.44 -6.84 -10.79
N LYS A 52 13.19 -6.53 -11.14
CA LYS A 52 12.86 -5.73 -12.33
C LYS A 52 11.94 -4.60 -11.93
N LEU A 53 12.26 -3.40 -12.41
CA LEU A 53 11.46 -2.20 -12.19
C LEU A 53 10.80 -1.80 -13.52
N TYR A 54 9.51 -1.54 -13.45
CA TYR A 54 8.74 -1.08 -14.60
C TYR A 54 8.03 0.22 -14.26
N SER A 55 7.80 1.07 -15.25
CA SER A 55 6.86 2.18 -15.17
C SER A 55 5.59 1.91 -15.95
N LEU A 56 4.52 2.57 -15.54
CA LEU A 56 3.33 2.71 -16.37
C LEU A 56 3.67 3.56 -17.60
N GLY A 57 3.48 3.03 -18.81
CA GLY A 57 3.76 3.73 -20.07
C GLY A 57 2.79 4.87 -20.42
N GLN A 58 2.12 5.46 -19.44
CA GLN A 58 1.11 6.50 -19.60
C GLN A 58 1.63 7.84 -19.09
N SER A 59 1.35 8.91 -19.84
CA SER A 59 1.53 10.28 -19.36
C SER A 59 0.28 10.78 -18.62
N ASN A 60 0.45 11.77 -17.74
CA ASN A 60 -0.63 12.45 -17.02
C ASN A 60 -1.51 11.51 -16.17
N ILE A 61 -0.87 10.79 -15.26
CA ILE A 61 -1.53 9.86 -14.36
C ILE A 61 -2.30 10.66 -13.29
N ASN A 62 -3.62 10.54 -13.26
CA ASN A 62 -4.48 11.13 -12.22
C ASN A 62 -5.26 10.02 -11.51
N LEU A 63 -5.10 9.92 -10.19
CA LEU A 63 -5.77 8.90 -9.36
C LEU A 63 -6.29 9.53 -8.09
N ASP A 64 -7.56 9.26 -7.78
CA ASP A 64 -8.24 9.76 -6.56
C ASP A 64 -8.07 11.28 -6.39
N GLY A 65 -8.01 11.98 -7.53
CA GLY A 65 -7.86 13.42 -7.65
C GLY A 65 -6.44 13.95 -7.39
N ALA A 66 -5.44 13.10 -7.21
CA ALA A 66 -4.04 13.47 -7.17
C ALA A 66 -3.35 13.19 -8.51
N GLU A 67 -2.36 14.01 -8.83
CA GLU A 67 -1.56 13.87 -10.04
C GLU A 67 -0.24 13.19 -9.72
N PHE A 68 0.21 12.31 -10.61
CA PHE A 68 1.42 11.53 -10.43
C PHE A 68 2.43 11.81 -11.53
N GLU A 69 3.68 11.96 -11.10
CA GLU A 69 4.85 11.99 -11.97
C GLU A 69 5.13 10.59 -12.52
N TYR A 70 5.09 9.59 -11.65
CA TYR A 70 5.24 8.19 -12.04
C TYR A 70 4.46 7.26 -11.13
N ILE A 71 4.18 6.07 -11.68
CA ILE A 71 3.86 4.87 -10.93
C ILE A 71 4.79 3.78 -11.43
N ARG A 72 5.51 3.18 -10.48
CA ARG A 72 6.50 2.15 -10.70
C ARG A 72 6.10 0.85 -10.03
N ILE A 73 6.32 -0.24 -10.74
CA ILE A 73 5.96 -1.60 -10.35
C ILE A 73 7.25 -2.41 -10.26
N THR A 74 7.55 -2.95 -9.08
CA THR A 74 8.76 -3.74 -8.85
C THR A 74 8.41 -5.22 -8.72
N PHE A 75 8.98 -6.02 -9.61
CA PHE A 75 8.92 -7.48 -9.53
C PHE A 75 10.20 -8.02 -8.92
N CYS A 76 10.05 -8.99 -8.04
CA CYS A 76 11.14 -9.69 -7.39
C CYS A 76 10.90 -11.19 -7.55
N LYS A 77 11.84 -11.90 -8.18
CA LYS A 77 11.69 -13.31 -8.61
C LYS A 77 10.38 -13.52 -9.39
N ASP A 78 10.17 -12.64 -10.38
CA ASP A 78 8.97 -12.58 -11.25
C ASP A 78 7.63 -12.48 -10.50
N LYS A 79 7.64 -11.93 -9.28
CA LYS A 79 6.42 -11.66 -8.50
C LYS A 79 6.35 -10.20 -8.07
N LEU A 80 5.19 -9.58 -8.26
CA LEU A 80 4.96 -8.19 -7.84
C LEU A 80 5.22 -8.05 -6.35
N SER A 81 6.18 -7.20 -6.00
CA SER A 81 6.74 -7.07 -4.66
C SER A 81 6.64 -5.67 -4.07
N ALA A 82 6.69 -4.63 -4.91
CA ALA A 82 6.51 -3.26 -4.49
C ALA A 82 5.82 -2.41 -5.58
N ILE A 83 5.14 -1.37 -5.13
CA ILE A 83 4.49 -0.36 -5.96
C ILE A 83 4.90 0.99 -5.40
N SER A 84 5.52 1.83 -6.22
CA SER A 84 5.99 3.16 -5.82
C SER A 84 5.32 4.22 -6.68
N LEU A 85 4.76 5.24 -6.04
CA LEU A 85 4.09 6.35 -6.67
C LEU A 85 4.74 7.65 -6.22
N GLN A 86 4.85 8.61 -7.12
CA GLN A 86 5.30 9.96 -6.79
C GLN A 86 4.25 10.95 -7.26
N THR A 87 3.67 11.71 -6.33
CA THR A 87 2.75 12.78 -6.71
C THR A 87 3.53 13.95 -7.31
N LYS A 88 2.82 14.79 -8.05
CA LYS A 88 3.28 16.09 -8.54
C LYS A 88 2.24 17.17 -8.29
N ASN A 89 2.62 18.42 -8.58
CA ASN A 89 1.74 19.59 -8.51
C ASN A 89 1.13 19.79 -7.10
N SER A 90 1.89 19.45 -6.06
CA SER A 90 1.48 19.61 -4.65
C SER A 90 0.22 18.84 -4.27
N THR A 91 -0.10 17.77 -5.00
CA THR A 91 -1.32 16.96 -4.77
C THR A 91 -1.13 15.85 -3.72
N GLY A 92 0.04 15.77 -3.08
CA GLY A 92 0.39 14.76 -2.09
C GLY A 92 -0.59 14.68 -0.91
N GLN A 93 -1.05 15.81 -0.39
CA GLN A 93 -2.01 15.84 0.73
C GLN A 93 -3.38 15.30 0.33
N LYS A 94 -3.82 15.55 -0.91
CA LYS A 94 -5.09 15.05 -1.42
C LYS A 94 -5.07 13.53 -1.51
N PHE A 95 -3.96 12.95 -1.95
CA PHE A 95 -3.80 11.50 -1.98
C PHE A 95 -3.72 10.90 -0.57
N LEU A 96 -3.08 11.57 0.40
CA LEU A 96 -3.08 11.12 1.80
C LEU A 96 -4.50 10.94 2.36
N SER A 97 -5.41 11.88 2.06
CA SER A 97 -6.82 11.75 2.46
C SER A 97 -7.48 10.51 1.86
N SER A 98 -7.22 10.23 0.58
CA SER A 98 -7.72 9.02 -0.09
C SER A 98 -7.15 7.73 0.53
N LEU A 99 -5.86 7.73 0.89
CA LEU A 99 -5.24 6.60 1.58
C LEU A 99 -5.92 6.36 2.94
N LYS A 100 -6.18 7.41 3.71
CA LYS A 100 -6.88 7.28 5.00
C LYS A 100 -8.28 6.70 4.86
N GLU A 101 -9.03 7.15 3.88
CA GLU A 101 -10.37 6.62 3.58
C GLU A 101 -10.33 5.12 3.23
N ASN A 102 -9.35 4.72 2.40
CA ASN A 102 -9.23 3.36 1.90
C ASN A 102 -8.59 2.36 2.88
N TYR A 103 -7.65 2.81 3.70
CA TYR A 103 -6.81 1.94 4.53
C TYR A 103 -6.92 2.21 6.04
N GLY A 104 -7.67 3.24 6.45
CA GLY A 104 -7.81 3.65 7.86
C GLY A 104 -6.75 4.68 8.29
N GLU A 105 -6.67 4.97 9.58
CA GLU A 105 -5.65 5.91 10.09
C GLU A 105 -4.25 5.27 10.14
N PRO A 106 -3.19 5.97 9.68
CA PRO A 106 -1.82 5.48 9.78
C PRO A 106 -1.21 5.66 11.16
N GLY A 107 -0.16 4.89 11.44
CA GLY A 107 0.83 5.26 12.45
C GLY A 107 1.76 6.36 11.93
N LYS A 108 2.26 7.21 12.84
CA LYS A 108 3.36 8.14 12.52
C LYS A 108 4.69 7.49 12.84
N SER A 109 5.57 7.34 11.84
CA SER A 109 6.92 6.81 12.04
C SER A 109 7.91 7.89 12.50
N ASN A 110 7.62 9.17 12.23
CA ASN A 110 8.41 10.30 12.71
C ASN A 110 7.47 11.42 13.19
N LYS A 111 7.69 11.96 14.40
CA LYS A 111 6.87 13.05 14.95
C LYS A 111 7.12 14.41 14.28
N GLN A 112 8.28 14.60 13.68
CA GLN A 112 8.74 15.87 13.09
C GLN A 112 8.50 15.96 11.58
N LYS A 113 8.22 14.83 10.93
CA LYS A 113 7.96 14.76 9.48
C LYS A 113 6.58 14.21 9.21
N GLU A 114 5.98 14.58 8.09
CA GLU A 114 4.73 13.98 7.61
C GLU A 114 5.02 12.64 6.93
N ASN A 115 5.50 11.70 7.74
CA ASN A 115 5.78 10.32 7.37
C ASN A 115 4.76 9.43 8.09
N TYR A 116 3.98 8.70 7.29
CA TYR A 116 2.86 7.89 7.75
C TYR A 116 3.01 6.46 7.27
N GLU A 117 2.66 5.51 8.12
CA GLU A 117 2.77 4.08 7.82
C GLU A 117 1.49 3.34 8.18
N TRP A 118 1.07 2.46 7.27
CA TRP A 118 0.09 1.42 7.53
C TRP A 118 0.82 0.09 7.51
N LEU A 119 0.77 -0.61 8.65
CA LEU A 119 1.40 -1.91 8.83
C LEU A 119 0.32 -2.98 8.92
N SER A 120 0.50 -4.06 8.17
CA SER A 120 -0.36 -5.24 8.24
C SER A 120 0.47 -6.53 8.26
N SER A 121 -0.15 -7.70 8.27
CA SER A 121 0.59 -8.96 8.35
C SER A 121 1.29 -9.32 7.04
N LYS A 122 0.71 -8.95 5.90
CA LYS A 122 1.21 -9.27 4.55
C LYS A 122 1.88 -8.08 3.86
N CYS A 123 1.47 -6.87 4.20
CA CYS A 123 1.82 -5.67 3.45
C CYS A 123 2.27 -4.51 4.37
N GLN A 124 2.91 -3.53 3.74
CA GLN A 124 3.20 -2.23 4.32
C GLN A 124 2.88 -1.16 3.28
N LEU A 125 2.32 -0.05 3.74
CA LEU A 125 2.16 1.17 2.95
C LEU A 125 2.87 2.30 3.70
N VAL A 126 3.71 3.04 3.00
CA VAL A 126 4.45 4.20 3.50
C VAL A 126 4.06 5.41 2.66
N TYR A 127 3.81 6.52 3.34
CA TYR A 127 3.65 7.84 2.73
C TYR A 127 4.71 8.77 3.30
N GLU A 128 5.46 9.44 2.44
CA GLU A 128 6.49 10.40 2.82
C GLU A 128 6.28 11.71 2.08
N LYS A 129 5.93 12.77 2.80
CA LYS A 129 5.80 14.09 2.19
C LYS A 129 7.16 14.72 1.94
N ASN A 130 7.34 15.29 0.75
CA ASN A 130 8.39 16.24 0.46
C ASN A 130 8.09 17.59 1.12
N ALA A 131 8.91 17.99 2.08
CA ALA A 131 8.73 19.23 2.83
C ALA A 131 8.82 20.51 1.97
N ARG A 132 9.43 20.44 0.77
CA ARG A 132 9.60 21.61 -0.11
C ARG A 132 8.46 21.76 -1.13
N SER A 133 7.99 20.67 -1.74
CA SER A 133 7.02 20.75 -2.84
C SER A 133 5.57 20.39 -2.47
N ASN A 134 5.34 19.90 -1.25
CA ASN A 134 4.06 19.27 -0.82
C ASN A 134 3.65 18.03 -1.64
N ASP A 135 4.52 17.54 -2.52
CA ASP A 135 4.36 16.22 -3.12
C ASP A 135 4.73 15.12 -2.13
N ALA A 136 4.42 13.89 -2.47
CA ALA A 136 4.73 12.74 -1.64
C ALA A 136 5.20 11.55 -2.46
N THR A 137 6.08 10.78 -1.85
CA THR A 137 6.39 9.41 -2.28
C THR A 137 5.49 8.46 -1.51
N ILE A 138 4.83 7.56 -2.23
CA ILE A 138 3.95 6.54 -1.66
C ILE A 138 4.45 5.18 -2.09
N SER A 139 4.70 4.30 -1.13
CA SER A 139 5.27 2.99 -1.40
C SER A 139 4.46 1.89 -0.72
N PHE A 140 3.98 0.94 -1.51
CA PHE A 140 3.40 -0.31 -1.02
C PHE A 140 4.43 -1.43 -1.16
N TYR A 141 4.56 -2.28 -0.14
CA TYR A 141 5.47 -3.41 -0.11
C TYR A 141 4.78 -4.71 0.30
N ALA A 142 5.14 -5.81 -0.36
CA ALA A 142 4.87 -7.16 0.11
C ALA A 142 5.95 -7.59 1.11
N LYS A 143 5.56 -8.02 2.31
CA LYS A 143 6.52 -8.35 3.37
C LYS A 143 7.35 -9.60 3.11
N THR A 144 6.88 -10.54 2.28
CA THR A 144 7.48 -11.88 2.16
C THR A 144 8.12 -12.19 0.81
N ILE A 145 7.92 -11.35 -0.21
CA ILE A 145 8.37 -11.67 -1.58
C ILE A 145 9.86 -11.37 -1.74
N CYS A 146 10.28 -10.17 -1.35
CA CYS A 146 11.63 -9.67 -1.58
C CYS A 146 12.50 -9.67 -0.31
N LYS A 147 12.22 -10.59 0.64
CA LYS A 147 13.12 -10.78 1.78
C LYS A 147 14.45 -11.33 1.27
N ASN A 148 15.48 -10.47 1.27
CA ASN A 148 16.85 -10.96 1.39
C ASN A 148 16.93 -11.67 2.74
N LYS A 149 17.32 -12.96 2.74
CA LYS A 149 17.79 -13.60 3.97
C LYS A 149 18.98 -12.76 4.43
N LYS A 150 18.79 -11.95 5.47
CA LYS A 150 19.90 -11.47 6.29
C LYS A 150 20.40 -12.64 7.12
#